data_AF-A0A9X2I5X7-F1
#
_entry.id   AF-A0A9X2I5X7-F1
#
_cell.length_a   1.000
_cell.length_b   1.000
_cell.length_c   1.000
_cell.angle_alpha   90.00
_cell.angle_beta   90.00
_cell.angle_gamma   90.00
#
_symmetry.space_group_name_H-M   'P 1'
#
loop_
_entity.id
_entity.type
_entity.pdbx_description
1 polymer ?
#
loop_
_entity_poly.entity_id
_entity_poly.type
_entity_poly.pdbx_seq_one_letter_code
_entity_poly.pdbx_strand_id
1 'polypeptide(L)'
;MSFVKRIFSLLARLAARYPGLLALVGFVSGVASFFLVEREQDKFAQLVSLLMVGGWFLLMLENLLKRGVSHWFGAELPDPVVRFATQMVHQESLFFVIPFFFITTAWNSGQLVFTGLLMAMAAISVIDPIYYKWLAPRRWLYFFYHGFTLFAVLLTALPILLHIPTAEAYRWSLGIATVLSFLNMVRDLSFAWWRRAALALGLVAAAAAVGVLARPWVPPANLWLTQVAITPSINNREKAPEKRLKALGSAQLEDGLYAYTAIHAPRGLRERIYHVWRLNGKTVDKIPLDINGGREAGYRAWSHKLNFPPYPQGNWRIDVVTEANQVIGVLRFSVSDNPQASEEAQEKTLPEKVITSPAELIRDPIVDTLTEEGQALLDNVLKEKPAGETD
;
A
#
# COMPACT_ATOMS: atom_id res chain seq x y z
N MET A 1 -22.59 30.14 -23.11
CA MET A 1 -22.40 28.76 -23.61
C MET A 1 -21.37 28.63 -24.75
N SER A 2 -21.38 29.49 -25.78
CA SER A 2 -20.41 29.40 -26.91
C SER A 2 -18.95 29.60 -26.51
N PHE A 3 -18.67 30.52 -25.57
CA PHE A 3 -17.33 30.78 -25.05
C PHE A 3 -16.72 29.55 -24.35
N VAL A 4 -17.49 28.88 -23.49
CA VAL A 4 -17.08 27.64 -22.79
C VAL A 4 -16.79 26.51 -23.80
N LYS A 5 -17.61 26.37 -24.84
CA LYS A 5 -17.38 25.39 -25.92
C LYS A 5 -16.08 25.68 -26.70
N ARG A 6 -15.80 26.96 -26.96
CA ARG A 6 -14.56 27.40 -27.63
C ARG A 6 -13.33 27.11 -26.77
N ILE A 7 -13.38 27.41 -25.48
CA ILE A 7 -12.28 27.12 -24.54
C ILE A 7 -12.05 25.62 -24.43
N PHE A 8 -13.11 24.82 -24.24
CA PHE A 8 -12.98 23.37 -24.14
C PHE A 8 -12.35 22.74 -25.38
N SER A 9 -12.82 23.14 -26.57
CA SER A 9 -12.26 22.65 -27.83
C SER A 9 -10.83 23.11 -28.08
N LEU A 10 -10.45 24.31 -27.63
CA LEU A 10 -9.06 24.79 -27.65
C LEU A 10 -8.18 23.96 -26.72
N LEU A 11 -8.60 23.75 -25.47
CA LEU A 11 -7.87 22.93 -24.50
C LEU A 11 -7.72 21.48 -24.95
N ALA A 12 -8.77 20.88 -25.51
CA ALA A 12 -8.71 19.52 -26.05
C ALA A 12 -7.75 19.38 -27.24
N ARG A 13 -7.71 20.39 -28.13
CA ARG A 13 -6.74 20.41 -29.24
C ARG A 13 -5.31 20.66 -28.76
N LEU A 14 -5.13 21.51 -27.75
CA LEU A 14 -3.82 21.78 -27.16
C LEU A 14 -3.28 20.54 -26.45
N ALA A 15 -4.14 19.85 -25.70
CA ALA A 15 -3.88 18.56 -25.06
C ALA A 15 -3.45 17.49 -26.07
N ALA A 16 -4.17 17.37 -27.18
CA ALA A 16 -3.84 16.42 -28.24
C ALA A 16 -2.53 16.78 -28.98
N ARG A 17 -2.16 18.07 -29.03
CA ARG A 17 -0.96 18.55 -29.74
C ARG A 17 0.31 18.44 -28.90
N TYR A 18 0.21 18.60 -27.58
CA TYR A 18 1.35 18.58 -26.65
C TYR A 18 1.12 17.63 -25.46
N PRO A 19 1.08 16.31 -25.70
CA PRO A 19 0.88 15.33 -24.62
C PRO A 19 1.97 15.39 -23.54
N GLY A 20 3.22 15.71 -23.90
CA GLY A 20 4.32 15.84 -22.94
C GLY A 20 4.18 17.01 -21.95
N LEU A 21 3.52 18.10 -22.34
CA LEU A 21 3.27 19.25 -21.45
C LEU A 21 2.24 18.90 -20.38
N LEU A 22 1.20 18.13 -20.75
CA LEU A 22 0.22 17.61 -19.79
C LEU A 22 0.88 16.67 -18.78
N ALA A 23 1.77 15.80 -19.24
CA ALA A 23 2.52 14.91 -18.36
C ALA A 23 3.40 15.70 -17.37
N LEU A 24 4.07 16.76 -17.83
CA LEU A 24 4.89 17.62 -16.96
C LEU A 24 4.06 18.35 -15.91
N VAL A 25 2.91 18.93 -16.29
CA VAL A 25 2.02 19.62 -15.35
C VAL A 25 1.45 18.64 -14.32
N GLY A 26 1.03 17.45 -14.75
CA GLY A 26 0.59 16.38 -13.85
C GLY A 26 1.69 15.97 -12.86
N PHE A 27 2.91 15.79 -13.36
CA PHE A 27 4.08 15.45 -12.55
C PHE A 27 4.40 16.53 -11.50
N VAL A 28 4.50 17.80 -11.89
CA VAL A 28 4.79 18.92 -10.98
C VAL A 28 3.67 19.09 -9.94
N SER A 29 2.41 18.96 -10.37
CA SER A 29 1.26 18.96 -9.46
C SER A 29 1.32 17.81 -8.45
N GLY A 30 1.70 16.60 -8.89
CA GLY A 30 1.86 15.44 -8.03
C GLY A 30 2.98 15.62 -7.01
N VAL A 31 4.14 16.11 -7.45
CA VAL A 31 5.30 16.43 -6.58
C VAL A 31 4.94 17.51 -5.57
N ALA A 32 4.30 18.61 -5.99
CA ALA A 32 3.86 19.66 -5.08
C ALA A 32 2.85 19.15 -4.04
N SER A 33 1.90 18.30 -4.46
CA SER A 33 0.94 17.68 -3.55
C SER A 33 1.60 16.72 -2.57
N PHE A 34 2.68 16.04 -2.97
CA PHE A 34 3.45 15.15 -2.08
C PHE A 34 4.15 15.94 -0.97
N PHE A 35 4.68 17.14 -1.26
CA PHE A 35 5.38 17.95 -0.27
C PHE A 35 4.47 18.79 0.63
N LEU A 36 3.27 19.20 0.19
CA LEU A 36 2.35 20.06 0.96
C LEU A 36 1.55 19.34 2.08
N VAL A 37 1.59 18.00 2.15
CA VAL A 37 0.77 17.22 3.10
C VAL A 37 1.55 17.00 4.39
N GLU A 38 1.68 18.05 5.19
CA GLU A 38 2.55 18.04 6.36
C GLU A 38 1.81 17.77 7.69
N ARG A 39 0.47 17.55 7.68
CA ARG A 39 -0.28 17.50 8.95
C ARG A 39 -1.56 16.67 9.05
N GLU A 40 -2.12 16.15 7.95
CA GLU A 40 -3.34 15.32 8.00
C GLU A 40 -3.28 14.16 6.99
N GLN A 41 -2.29 13.27 7.15
CA GLN A 41 -2.08 12.10 6.26
C GLN A 41 -3.37 11.28 6.06
N ASP A 42 -4.16 11.08 7.12
CA ASP A 42 -5.43 10.35 7.05
C ASP A 42 -6.47 11.04 6.15
N LYS A 43 -6.67 12.36 6.30
CA LYS A 43 -7.68 13.09 5.50
C LYS A 43 -7.24 13.25 4.05
N PHE A 44 -5.94 13.45 3.81
CA PHE A 44 -5.39 13.47 2.47
C PHE A 44 -5.56 12.12 1.78
N ALA A 45 -5.19 11.02 2.45
CA ALA A 45 -5.37 9.68 1.91
C ALA A 45 -6.86 9.36 1.63
N GLN A 46 -7.79 9.82 2.48
CA GLN A 46 -9.23 9.73 2.22
C GLN A 46 -9.66 10.50 0.97
N LEU A 47 -9.24 11.76 0.82
CA LEU A 47 -9.57 12.59 -0.34
C LEU A 47 -9.04 11.97 -1.63
N VAL A 48 -7.76 11.58 -1.65
CA VAL A 48 -7.14 10.96 -2.84
C VAL A 48 -7.80 9.62 -3.15
N SER A 49 -8.09 8.79 -2.14
CA SER A 49 -8.84 7.54 -2.33
C SER A 49 -10.23 7.78 -2.92
N LEU A 50 -10.94 8.81 -2.46
CA LEU A 50 -12.25 9.20 -2.98
C LEU A 50 -12.16 9.64 -4.45
N LEU A 51 -11.21 10.53 -4.76
CA LEU A 51 -10.98 11.00 -6.13
C LEU A 51 -10.58 9.84 -7.06
N MET A 52 -9.75 8.92 -6.58
CA MET A 52 -9.32 7.74 -7.32
C MET A 52 -10.49 6.80 -7.60
N VAL A 53 -11.27 6.42 -6.59
CA VAL A 53 -12.48 5.59 -6.77
C VAL A 53 -13.49 6.30 -7.69
N GLY A 54 -13.63 7.63 -7.57
CA GLY A 54 -14.41 8.45 -8.49
C GLY A 54 -13.89 8.39 -9.93
N GLY A 55 -12.58 8.46 -10.15
CA GLY A 55 -11.94 8.31 -11.45
C GLY A 55 -12.19 6.93 -12.08
N TRP A 56 -12.09 5.86 -11.29
CA TRP A 56 -12.46 4.51 -11.72
C TRP A 56 -13.93 4.38 -12.07
N PHE A 57 -14.82 4.97 -11.27
CA PHE A 57 -16.25 5.02 -11.56
C PHE A 57 -16.53 5.76 -12.87
N LEU A 58 -15.85 6.89 -13.11
CA LEU A 58 -15.95 7.64 -14.37
C LEU A 58 -15.45 6.81 -15.57
N LEU A 59 -14.35 6.07 -15.43
CA LEU A 59 -13.90 5.14 -16.48
C LEU A 59 -14.93 4.07 -16.80
N MET A 60 -15.64 3.53 -15.81
CA MET A 60 -16.73 2.59 -16.05
C MET A 60 -17.89 3.22 -16.84
N LEU A 61 -18.05 4.54 -16.74
CA LEU A 61 -19.04 5.32 -17.47
C LEU A 61 -18.47 5.94 -18.76
N GLU A 62 -17.31 5.49 -19.27
CA GLU A 62 -16.64 6.06 -20.45
C GLU A 62 -17.62 6.32 -21.62
N ASN A 63 -18.45 5.33 -21.95
CA ASN A 63 -19.41 5.45 -23.06
C ASN A 63 -20.51 6.49 -22.82
N LEU A 64 -20.95 6.66 -21.57
CA LEU A 64 -21.92 7.68 -21.19
C LEU A 64 -21.28 9.06 -21.19
N LEU A 65 -20.03 9.18 -20.74
CA LEU A 65 -19.27 10.42 -20.78
C LEU A 65 -19.01 10.88 -22.22
N LYS A 66 -18.59 9.98 -23.12
CA LYS A 66 -18.42 10.29 -24.56
C LYS A 66 -19.72 10.86 -25.17
N ARG A 67 -20.85 10.22 -24.89
CA ARG A 67 -22.18 10.68 -25.37
C ARG A 67 -22.59 12.01 -24.74
N GLY A 68 -22.41 12.16 -23.43
CA GLY A 68 -22.75 13.38 -22.70
C GLY A 68 -21.94 14.59 -23.17
N VAL A 69 -20.62 14.43 -23.35
CA VAL A 69 -19.73 15.50 -23.85
C VAL A 69 -20.10 15.88 -25.27
N SER A 70 -20.35 14.90 -26.14
CA SER A 70 -20.84 15.17 -27.50
C SER A 70 -22.16 15.94 -27.48
N HIS A 71 -23.11 15.56 -26.63
CA HIS A 71 -24.40 16.23 -26.53
C HIS A 71 -24.31 17.66 -25.98
N TRP A 72 -23.54 17.87 -24.89
CA TRP A 72 -23.47 19.18 -24.21
C TRP A 72 -22.52 20.15 -24.92
N PHE A 73 -21.37 19.68 -25.38
CA PHE A 73 -20.32 20.51 -25.96
C PHE A 73 -20.29 20.49 -27.50
N GLY A 74 -20.98 19.54 -28.15
CA GLY A 74 -21.01 19.43 -29.62
C GLY A 74 -19.69 18.95 -30.24
N ALA A 75 -18.84 18.28 -29.44
CA ALA A 75 -17.55 17.77 -29.87
C ALA A 75 -17.37 16.32 -29.40
N GLU A 76 -16.92 15.45 -30.31
CA GLU A 76 -16.56 14.07 -29.96
C GLU A 76 -15.22 14.05 -29.23
N LEU A 77 -15.14 13.27 -28.16
CA LEU A 77 -13.88 13.03 -27.46
C LEU A 77 -12.99 12.11 -28.32
N PRO A 78 -11.80 12.55 -28.76
CA PRO A 78 -10.93 11.72 -29.56
C PRO A 78 -10.47 10.48 -28.78
N ASP A 79 -10.43 9.32 -29.44
CA ASP A 79 -9.99 8.07 -28.81
C ASP A 79 -8.58 8.14 -28.17
N PRO A 80 -7.58 8.86 -28.74
CA PRO A 80 -6.29 9.03 -28.08
C PRO A 80 -6.39 9.72 -26.71
N VAL A 81 -7.30 10.69 -26.55
CA VAL A 81 -7.52 11.41 -25.29
C VAL A 81 -8.09 10.47 -24.24
N VAL A 82 -9.03 9.61 -24.65
CA VAL A 82 -9.65 8.64 -23.73
C VAL A 82 -8.66 7.59 -23.30
N ARG A 83 -7.85 7.07 -24.24
CA ARG A 83 -6.79 6.11 -23.94
C ARG A 83 -5.74 6.69 -23.00
N PHE A 84 -5.35 7.95 -23.21
CA PHE A 84 -4.47 8.70 -22.32
C PHE A 84 -5.08 8.87 -20.93
N ALA A 85 -6.36 9.26 -20.84
CA ALA A 85 -7.05 9.38 -19.56
C ALA A 85 -7.09 8.04 -18.81
N THR A 86 -7.37 6.94 -19.51
CA THR A 86 -7.34 5.59 -18.91
C THR A 86 -5.95 5.20 -18.43
N GLN A 87 -4.89 5.47 -19.21
CA GLN A 87 -3.51 5.26 -18.77
C GLN A 87 -3.19 6.10 -17.53
N MET A 88 -3.57 7.38 -17.52
CA MET A 88 -3.37 8.27 -16.37
C MET A 88 -4.05 7.74 -15.11
N VAL A 89 -5.30 7.30 -15.19
CA VAL A 89 -5.98 6.70 -14.03
C VAL A 89 -5.25 5.44 -13.55
N HIS A 90 -4.78 4.56 -14.45
CA HIS A 90 -3.97 3.42 -14.05
C HIS A 90 -2.66 3.84 -13.37
N GLN A 91 -1.95 4.80 -13.96
CA GLN A 91 -0.68 5.29 -13.48
C GLN A 91 -0.84 5.90 -12.08
N GLU A 92 -1.66 6.93 -11.95
CA GLU A 92 -1.91 7.62 -10.67
C GLU A 92 -2.39 6.65 -9.59
N SER A 93 -3.25 5.70 -9.96
CA SER A 93 -3.70 4.65 -9.04
C SER A 93 -2.56 3.78 -8.52
N LEU A 94 -1.70 3.30 -9.42
CA LEU A 94 -0.56 2.45 -9.06
C LEU A 94 0.45 3.20 -8.21
N PHE A 95 0.82 4.42 -8.60
CA PHE A 95 1.74 5.27 -7.84
C PHE A 95 1.18 5.64 -6.47
N PHE A 96 -0.13 5.81 -6.34
CA PHE A 96 -0.76 6.05 -5.06
C PHE A 96 -0.70 4.82 -4.13
N VAL A 97 -1.00 3.62 -4.63
CA VAL A 97 -1.07 2.43 -3.76
C VAL A 97 0.27 1.78 -3.45
N ILE A 98 1.27 1.94 -4.33
CA ILE A 98 2.58 1.27 -4.18
C ILE A 98 3.26 1.59 -2.84
N PRO A 99 3.35 2.84 -2.36
CA PRO A 99 3.99 3.13 -1.08
C PRO A 99 3.37 2.39 0.10
N PHE A 100 2.03 2.24 0.12
CA PHE A 100 1.31 1.48 1.13
C PHE A 100 1.70 0.00 1.10
N PHE A 101 1.65 -0.63 -0.09
CA PHE A 101 2.05 -2.02 -0.24
C PHE A 101 3.55 -2.23 0.05
N PHE A 102 4.42 -1.32 -0.39
CA PHE A 102 5.86 -1.42 -0.20
C PHE A 102 6.25 -1.53 1.28
N ILE A 103 5.66 -0.71 2.13
CA ILE A 103 5.93 -0.69 3.58
C ILE A 103 5.30 -1.87 4.30
N THR A 104 4.09 -2.26 3.90
CA THR A 104 3.35 -3.35 4.54
C THR A 104 3.78 -4.73 4.06
N THR A 105 4.62 -4.80 3.02
CA THR A 105 5.13 -6.06 2.48
C THR A 105 6.13 -6.72 3.42
N ALA A 106 5.82 -7.94 3.85
CA ALA A 106 6.80 -8.85 4.42
C ALA A 106 7.68 -9.41 3.29
N TRP A 107 8.78 -8.72 2.97
CA TRP A 107 9.69 -9.02 1.85
C TRP A 107 10.25 -10.46 1.82
N ASN A 108 10.33 -11.10 2.98
CA ASN A 108 10.75 -12.51 3.11
C ASN A 108 9.56 -13.49 3.06
N SER A 109 8.55 -13.20 2.26
CA SER A 109 7.33 -14.02 2.11
C SER A 109 6.76 -13.93 0.70
N GLY A 110 5.69 -14.70 0.41
CA GLY A 110 4.97 -14.63 -0.86
C GLY A 110 4.41 -13.24 -1.20
N GLN A 111 4.31 -12.34 -0.21
CA GLN A 111 3.89 -10.96 -0.42
C GLN A 111 4.79 -10.17 -1.38
N LEU A 112 6.06 -10.53 -1.48
CA LEU A 112 7.00 -9.93 -2.45
C LEU A 112 6.49 -10.08 -3.89
N VAL A 113 5.82 -11.20 -4.22
CA VAL A 113 5.32 -11.45 -5.58
C VAL A 113 4.22 -10.46 -5.94
N PHE A 114 3.28 -10.19 -5.03
CA PHE A 114 2.19 -9.25 -5.25
C PHE A 114 2.71 -7.82 -5.42
N THR A 115 3.56 -7.37 -4.50
CA THR A 115 4.13 -6.01 -4.53
C THR A 115 5.08 -5.82 -5.70
N GLY A 116 5.88 -6.84 -6.03
CA GLY A 116 6.71 -6.86 -7.24
C GLY A 116 5.88 -6.73 -8.52
N LEU A 117 4.74 -7.42 -8.60
CA LEU A 117 3.81 -7.29 -9.73
C LEU A 117 3.23 -5.87 -9.82
N LEU A 118 2.87 -5.23 -8.70
CA LEU A 118 2.42 -3.84 -8.71
C LEU A 118 3.51 -2.88 -9.22
N MET A 119 4.74 -3.04 -8.77
CA MET A 119 5.88 -2.22 -9.26
C MET A 119 6.13 -2.43 -10.76
N ALA A 120 6.06 -3.68 -11.24
CA ALA A 120 6.18 -3.98 -12.66
C ALA A 120 5.03 -3.35 -13.48
N MET A 121 3.80 -3.38 -12.95
CA MET A 121 2.66 -2.74 -13.60
C MET A 121 2.80 -1.22 -13.63
N ALA A 122 3.32 -0.59 -12.57
CA ALA A 122 3.62 0.84 -12.59
C ALA A 122 4.72 1.19 -13.61
N ALA A 123 5.77 0.37 -13.74
CA ALA A 123 6.76 0.56 -14.79
C ALA A 123 6.13 0.48 -16.18
N ILE A 124 5.22 -0.48 -16.41
CA ILE A 124 4.46 -0.60 -17.67
C ILE A 124 3.60 0.64 -17.92
N SER A 125 2.98 1.24 -16.89
CA SER A 125 2.13 2.42 -17.04
C SER A 125 2.91 3.66 -17.50
N VAL A 126 4.18 3.78 -17.12
CA VAL A 126 5.06 4.91 -17.49
C VAL A 126 5.64 4.75 -18.89
N ILE A 127 5.90 3.52 -19.33
CA ILE A 127 6.59 3.26 -20.60
C ILE A 127 5.56 3.16 -21.75
N ASP A 128 5.26 4.30 -22.39
CA ASP A 128 4.27 4.42 -23.47
C ASP A 128 4.35 3.34 -24.55
N PRO A 129 5.52 2.98 -25.11
CA PRO A 129 5.59 1.92 -26.11
C PRO A 129 5.12 0.56 -25.58
N ILE A 130 5.41 0.24 -24.31
CA ILE A 130 5.00 -1.03 -23.70
C ILE A 130 3.50 -0.99 -23.42
N TYR A 131 2.99 0.10 -22.83
CA TYR A 131 1.56 0.24 -22.53
C TYR A 131 0.71 0.18 -23.81
N TYR A 132 1.01 1.01 -24.81
CA TYR A 132 0.17 1.16 -26.01
C TYR A 132 0.41 0.10 -27.08
N LYS A 133 1.65 -0.36 -27.28
CA LYS A 133 1.97 -1.28 -28.40
C LYS A 133 2.03 -2.74 -27.98
N TRP A 134 2.25 -3.04 -26.70
CA TRP A 134 2.40 -4.42 -26.22
C TRP A 134 1.25 -4.87 -25.31
N LEU A 135 0.88 -4.05 -24.32
CA LEU A 135 -0.20 -4.36 -23.37
C LEU A 135 -1.58 -4.15 -23.98
N ALA A 136 -1.90 -2.93 -24.43
CA ALA A 136 -3.23 -2.54 -24.90
C ALA A 136 -3.79 -3.40 -26.07
N PRO A 137 -2.98 -3.87 -27.05
CA PRO A 137 -3.49 -4.72 -28.13
C PRO A 137 -3.88 -6.12 -27.65
N ARG A 138 -3.33 -6.58 -26.53
CA ARG A 138 -3.60 -7.92 -25.98
C ARG A 138 -4.72 -7.85 -24.97
N ARG A 139 -5.96 -8.04 -25.47
CA ARG A 139 -7.21 -7.93 -24.70
C ARG A 139 -7.16 -8.59 -23.32
N TRP A 140 -6.75 -9.85 -23.23
CA TRP A 140 -6.72 -10.59 -21.97
C TRP A 140 -5.75 -9.98 -20.95
N LEU A 141 -4.57 -9.57 -21.41
CA LEU A 141 -3.54 -8.97 -20.57
C LEU A 141 -3.97 -7.57 -20.11
N TYR A 142 -4.61 -6.80 -20.99
CA TYR A 142 -5.18 -5.50 -20.65
C TYR A 142 -6.27 -5.60 -19.56
N PHE A 143 -7.21 -6.55 -19.67
CA PHE A 143 -8.23 -6.74 -18.64
C PHE A 143 -7.67 -7.29 -17.33
N PHE A 144 -6.66 -8.15 -17.39
CA PHE A 144 -5.93 -8.56 -16.19
C PHE A 144 -5.27 -7.35 -15.52
N TYR A 145 -4.53 -6.54 -16.28
CA TYR A 145 -3.88 -5.33 -15.79
C TYR A 145 -4.89 -4.34 -15.18
N HIS A 146 -5.99 -4.07 -15.89
CA HIS A 146 -7.05 -3.18 -15.42
C HIS A 146 -7.70 -3.71 -14.14
N GLY A 147 -8.07 -4.99 -14.11
CA GLY A 147 -8.69 -5.63 -12.94
C GLY A 147 -7.77 -5.72 -11.74
N PHE A 148 -6.50 -6.05 -11.94
CA PHE A 148 -5.52 -6.12 -10.88
C PHE A 148 -5.22 -4.73 -10.30
N THR A 149 -5.17 -3.70 -11.14
CA THR A 149 -5.04 -2.30 -10.66
C THR A 149 -6.25 -1.90 -9.83
N LEU A 150 -7.47 -2.15 -10.33
CA LEU A 150 -8.71 -1.88 -9.59
C LEU A 150 -8.73 -2.63 -8.24
N PHE A 151 -8.29 -3.89 -8.24
CA PHE A 151 -8.20 -4.69 -7.02
C PHE A 151 -7.27 -4.03 -5.98
N ALA A 152 -6.07 -3.62 -6.38
CA ALA A 152 -5.10 -2.97 -5.49
C ALA A 152 -5.60 -1.60 -4.97
N VAL A 153 -6.27 -0.85 -5.83
CA VAL A 153 -6.94 0.42 -5.48
C VAL A 153 -7.99 0.20 -4.42
N LEU A 154 -8.90 -0.75 -4.62
CA LEU A 154 -9.99 -1.04 -3.68
C LEU A 154 -9.46 -1.59 -2.35
N LEU A 155 -8.39 -2.41 -2.37
CA LEU A 155 -7.74 -2.91 -1.16
C LEU A 155 -7.23 -1.78 -0.27
N THR A 156 -6.75 -0.69 -0.88
CA THR A 156 -6.22 0.48 -0.17
C THR A 156 -7.37 1.42 0.22
N ALA A 157 -8.27 1.71 -0.70
CA ALA A 157 -9.30 2.72 -0.55
C ALA A 157 -10.46 2.28 0.36
N LEU A 158 -10.95 1.04 0.25
CA LEU A 158 -12.16 0.62 0.98
C LEU A 158 -12.01 0.69 2.51
N PRO A 159 -10.91 0.19 3.13
CA PRO A 159 -10.74 0.33 4.58
C PRO A 159 -10.67 1.78 5.04
N ILE A 160 -10.08 2.65 4.23
CA ILE A 160 -9.90 4.08 4.53
C ILE A 160 -11.24 4.83 4.42
N LEU A 161 -12.03 4.55 3.38
CA LEU A 161 -13.28 5.26 3.10
C LEU A 161 -14.45 4.73 3.93
N LEU A 162 -14.58 3.41 4.04
CA LEU A 162 -15.74 2.74 4.65
C LEU A 162 -15.46 2.24 6.07
N HIS A 163 -14.22 2.36 6.55
CA HIS A 163 -13.82 1.91 7.90
C HIS A 163 -14.07 0.41 8.13
N ILE A 164 -14.06 -0.39 7.07
CA ILE A 164 -14.29 -1.84 7.13
C ILE A 164 -12.97 -2.59 7.37
N PRO A 165 -12.98 -3.73 8.08
CA PRO A 165 -11.78 -4.54 8.32
C PRO A 165 -11.12 -4.98 7.01
N THR A 166 -9.80 -5.18 7.05
CA THR A 166 -9.00 -5.59 5.89
C THR A 166 -9.50 -6.89 5.26
N ALA A 167 -9.97 -7.82 6.10
CA ALA A 167 -10.54 -9.07 5.65
C ALA A 167 -11.79 -8.88 4.79
N GLU A 168 -12.65 -7.91 5.13
CA GLU A 168 -13.87 -7.61 4.39
C GLU A 168 -13.57 -6.82 3.12
N ALA A 169 -12.70 -5.81 3.23
CA ALA A 169 -12.21 -5.04 2.09
C ALA A 169 -11.60 -5.96 1.03
N TYR A 170 -10.86 -6.99 1.42
CA TYR A 170 -10.32 -7.98 0.49
C TYR A 170 -11.41 -8.68 -0.33
N ARG A 171 -12.49 -9.14 0.34
CA ARG A 171 -13.61 -9.84 -0.32
C ARG A 171 -14.33 -8.93 -1.30
N TRP A 172 -14.62 -7.69 -0.89
CA TRP A 172 -15.26 -6.70 -1.75
C TRP A 172 -14.37 -6.32 -2.94
N SER A 173 -13.08 -6.06 -2.69
CA SER A 173 -12.12 -5.72 -3.74
C SER A 173 -12.00 -6.83 -4.76
N LEU A 174 -11.83 -8.08 -4.31
CA LEU A 174 -11.73 -9.24 -5.19
C LEU A 174 -13.01 -9.44 -6.00
N GLY A 175 -14.17 -9.37 -5.36
CA GLY A 175 -15.47 -9.52 -6.02
C GLY A 175 -15.72 -8.44 -7.07
N ILE A 176 -15.56 -7.17 -6.70
CA ILE A 176 -15.78 -6.03 -7.60
C ILE A 176 -14.81 -6.08 -8.78
N ALA A 177 -13.51 -6.27 -8.51
CA ALA A 177 -12.49 -6.27 -9.56
C ALA A 177 -12.67 -7.43 -10.55
N THR A 178 -12.93 -8.65 -10.05
CA THR A 178 -13.15 -9.82 -10.93
C THR A 178 -14.42 -9.68 -11.75
N VAL A 179 -15.55 -9.33 -11.12
CA VAL A 179 -16.83 -9.18 -11.83
C VAL A 179 -16.71 -8.12 -12.92
N LEU A 180 -16.22 -6.92 -12.61
CA LEU A 180 -16.13 -5.84 -13.60
C LEU A 180 -15.14 -6.15 -14.72
N SER A 181 -14.02 -6.79 -14.43
CA SER A 181 -12.99 -7.10 -15.43
C SER A 181 -13.45 -8.17 -16.40
N PHE A 182 -14.02 -9.27 -15.90
CA PHE A 182 -14.39 -10.41 -16.75
C PHE A 182 -15.72 -10.19 -17.48
N LEU A 183 -16.66 -9.42 -16.92
CA LEU A 183 -17.86 -9.00 -17.66
C LEU A 183 -17.50 -8.20 -18.91
N ASN A 184 -16.58 -7.24 -18.78
CA ASN A 184 -16.12 -6.44 -19.90
C ASN A 184 -15.27 -7.26 -20.88
N MET A 185 -14.45 -8.19 -20.38
CA MET A 185 -13.62 -9.04 -21.23
C MET A 185 -14.45 -9.91 -22.19
N VAL A 186 -15.56 -10.48 -21.72
CA VAL A 186 -16.37 -11.43 -22.49
C VAL A 186 -17.41 -10.75 -23.39
N ARG A 187 -17.73 -9.48 -23.13
CA ARG A 187 -18.79 -8.72 -23.83
C ARG A 187 -18.67 -8.73 -25.35
N ASP A 188 -17.48 -8.61 -25.92
CA ASP A 188 -17.27 -8.49 -27.37
C ASP A 188 -16.88 -9.80 -28.07
N LEU A 189 -16.89 -10.93 -27.35
CA LEU A 189 -16.71 -12.24 -27.99
C LEU A 189 -17.90 -12.53 -28.90
N SER A 190 -17.74 -13.25 -30.01
CA SER A 190 -18.83 -13.52 -30.97
C SER A 190 -19.84 -14.58 -30.51
N PHE A 191 -19.69 -15.16 -29.32
CA PHE A 191 -20.53 -16.27 -28.83
C PHE A 191 -21.98 -15.88 -28.56
N ALA A 192 -22.87 -16.86 -28.38
CA ALA A 192 -24.23 -16.60 -27.87
C ALA A 192 -24.20 -16.06 -26.43
N TRP A 193 -25.19 -15.27 -26.03
CA TRP A 193 -25.24 -14.58 -24.73
C TRP A 193 -25.09 -15.54 -23.53
N TRP A 194 -25.68 -16.74 -23.59
CA TRP A 194 -25.61 -17.73 -22.52
C TRP A 194 -24.21 -18.37 -22.41
N ARG A 195 -23.53 -18.62 -23.53
CA ARG A 195 -22.13 -19.10 -23.55
C ARG A 195 -21.19 -18.04 -23.01
N ARG A 196 -21.42 -16.76 -23.36
CA ARG A 196 -20.72 -15.62 -22.78
C ARG A 196 -20.93 -15.56 -21.27
N ALA A 197 -22.17 -15.64 -20.80
CA ALA A 197 -22.47 -15.63 -19.38
C ALA A 197 -21.80 -16.80 -18.64
N ALA A 198 -21.87 -18.02 -19.19
CA ALA A 198 -21.21 -19.19 -18.60
C ALA A 198 -19.68 -19.04 -18.55
N LEU A 199 -19.07 -18.54 -19.62
CA LEU A 199 -17.62 -18.27 -19.66
C LEU A 199 -17.21 -17.19 -18.65
N ALA A 200 -17.97 -16.10 -18.56
CA ALA A 200 -17.72 -15.04 -17.59
C ALA A 200 -17.82 -15.57 -16.15
N LEU A 201 -18.87 -16.35 -15.84
CA LEU A 201 -19.03 -16.98 -14.53
C LEU A 201 -17.88 -17.94 -14.22
N GLY A 202 -17.46 -18.77 -15.18
CA GLY A 202 -16.33 -19.67 -15.02
C GLY A 202 -15.01 -18.93 -14.74
N LEU A 203 -14.75 -17.84 -15.45
CA LEU A 203 -13.57 -17.01 -15.25
C LEU A 203 -13.60 -16.26 -13.91
N VAL A 204 -14.76 -15.70 -13.53
CA VAL A 204 -14.94 -15.06 -12.21
C VAL A 204 -14.73 -16.08 -11.10
N ALA A 205 -15.30 -17.28 -11.21
CA ALA A 205 -15.12 -18.35 -10.22
C ALA A 205 -13.65 -18.78 -10.12
N ALA A 206 -12.97 -18.97 -11.26
CA ALA A 206 -11.55 -19.31 -11.28
C ALA A 206 -10.69 -18.21 -10.65
N ALA A 207 -10.93 -16.94 -11.02
CA ALA A 207 -10.18 -15.81 -10.47
C ALA A 207 -10.47 -15.60 -8.97
N ALA A 208 -11.72 -15.82 -8.53
CA ALA A 208 -12.08 -15.79 -7.12
C ALA A 208 -11.39 -16.91 -6.34
N ALA A 209 -11.33 -18.13 -6.88
CA ALA A 209 -10.63 -19.26 -6.28
C ALA A 209 -9.13 -18.95 -6.13
N VAL A 210 -8.48 -18.45 -7.20
CA VAL A 210 -7.09 -18.02 -7.15
C VAL A 210 -6.91 -16.89 -6.13
N GLY A 211 -7.79 -15.89 -6.12
CA GLY A 211 -7.74 -14.78 -5.17
C GLY A 211 -7.91 -15.21 -3.71
N VAL A 212 -8.73 -16.22 -3.42
CA VAL A 212 -8.87 -16.78 -2.07
C VAL A 212 -7.60 -17.52 -1.65
N LEU A 213 -7.01 -18.32 -2.54
CA LEU A 213 -5.79 -19.08 -2.27
C LEU A 213 -4.55 -18.17 -2.14
N ALA A 214 -4.47 -17.12 -2.96
CA ALA A 214 -3.37 -16.15 -2.97
C ALA A 214 -3.50 -15.08 -1.88
N ARG A 215 -4.59 -15.08 -1.09
CA ARG A 215 -4.86 -14.08 -0.05
C ARG A 215 -3.69 -13.84 0.92
N PRO A 216 -2.96 -14.86 1.42
CA PRO A 216 -1.80 -14.63 2.30
C PRO A 216 -0.63 -13.90 1.61
N TRP A 217 -0.58 -13.91 0.27
CA TRP A 217 0.44 -13.23 -0.52
C TRP A 217 0.07 -11.77 -0.82
N VAL A 218 -1.06 -11.27 -0.33
CA VAL A 218 -1.43 -9.87 -0.50
C VAL A 218 -1.13 -9.15 0.81
N PRO A 219 -0.24 -8.13 0.83
CA PRO A 219 0.01 -7.34 2.03
C PRO A 219 -1.25 -6.59 2.49
N PRO A 220 -1.44 -6.37 3.79
CA PRO A 220 -2.51 -5.52 4.30
C PRO A 220 -2.11 -4.04 4.14
N ALA A 221 -2.53 -3.40 3.05
CA ALA A 221 -2.06 -2.07 2.62
C ALA A 221 -2.10 -0.97 3.70
N ASN A 222 -3.01 -1.06 4.66
CA ASN A 222 -3.29 -0.05 5.67
C ASN A 222 -2.85 -0.46 7.09
N LEU A 223 -2.11 -1.56 7.25
CA LEU A 223 -1.64 -2.04 8.55
C LEU A 223 -0.13 -2.29 8.51
N TRP A 224 0.62 -1.57 9.32
CA TRP A 224 2.06 -1.81 9.49
C TRP A 224 2.49 -1.70 10.95
N LEU A 225 3.60 -2.35 11.28
CA LEU A 225 4.19 -2.30 12.62
C LEU A 225 4.99 -1.01 12.78
N THR A 226 4.69 -0.23 13.82
CA THR A 226 5.48 0.94 14.23
C THR A 226 6.52 0.57 15.28
N GLN A 227 6.21 -0.39 16.15
CA GLN A 227 7.16 -0.92 17.14
C GLN A 227 6.91 -2.41 17.39
N VAL A 228 7.99 -3.12 17.71
CA VAL A 228 7.97 -4.53 18.10
C VAL A 228 8.94 -4.77 19.24
N ALA A 229 8.55 -5.60 20.20
CA ALA A 229 9.45 -6.03 21.25
C ALA A 229 9.06 -7.39 21.82
N ILE A 230 10.07 -8.13 22.23
CA ILE A 230 9.95 -9.27 23.14
C ILE A 230 10.48 -8.80 24.48
N THR A 231 9.68 -8.90 25.53
CA THR A 231 9.98 -8.31 26.85
C THR A 231 9.46 -9.20 27.98
N PRO A 232 10.16 -9.27 29.13
CA PRO A 232 9.67 -10.01 30.29
C PRO A 232 8.56 -9.23 31.02
N SER A 233 8.51 -7.91 30.85
CA SER A 233 7.59 -7.02 31.55
C SER A 233 7.11 -5.86 30.66
N ILE A 234 5.91 -5.37 30.95
CA ILE A 234 5.32 -4.18 30.34
C ILE A 234 5.16 -3.12 31.42
N ASN A 235 5.70 -1.92 31.18
CA ASN A 235 5.44 -0.78 32.05
C ASN A 235 3.96 -0.37 31.90
N ASN A 236 3.16 -0.60 32.93
CA ASN A 236 1.71 -0.35 32.89
C ASN A 236 1.32 1.13 32.74
N ARG A 237 2.18 2.07 33.18
CA ARG A 237 1.91 3.51 33.06
C ARG A 237 2.08 3.97 31.63
N GLU A 238 3.20 3.58 31.01
CA GLU A 238 3.54 3.99 29.65
C GLU A 238 2.95 3.06 28.59
N LYS A 239 2.48 1.87 28.98
CA LYS A 239 2.07 0.78 28.08
C LYS A 239 3.16 0.49 27.05
N ALA A 240 4.39 0.37 27.53
CA ALA A 240 5.60 0.22 26.73
C ALA A 240 6.45 -0.96 27.24
N PRO A 241 7.21 -1.62 26.36
CA PRO A 241 8.12 -2.69 26.75
C PRO A 241 9.31 -2.12 27.55
N GLU A 242 9.66 -2.76 28.66
CA GLU A 242 10.81 -2.33 29.49
C GLU A 242 12.14 -2.74 28.87
N LYS A 243 12.19 -3.90 28.20
CA LYS A 243 13.37 -4.40 27.50
C LYS A 243 13.00 -4.85 26.08
N ARG A 244 14.01 -4.92 25.20
CA ARG A 244 13.86 -5.47 23.84
C ARG A 244 14.84 -6.61 23.66
N LEU A 245 14.35 -7.84 23.82
CA LEU A 245 15.18 -9.04 23.86
C LEU A 245 15.22 -9.74 22.48
N LYS A 246 16.41 -10.15 22.05
CA LYS A 246 16.62 -10.99 20.84
C LYS A 246 17.03 -12.42 21.18
N ALA A 247 17.66 -12.62 22.33
CA ALA A 247 18.04 -13.93 22.83
C ALA A 247 17.71 -14.04 24.32
N LEU A 248 17.33 -15.24 24.73
CA LEU A 248 16.82 -15.58 26.06
C LEU A 248 17.41 -16.91 26.53
N GLY A 249 17.68 -17.00 27.83
CA GLY A 249 17.87 -18.25 28.54
C GLY A 249 16.55 -19.01 28.69
N SER A 250 16.58 -20.35 28.70
CA SER A 250 15.38 -21.16 28.97
C SER A 250 14.73 -20.84 30.33
N ALA A 251 15.55 -20.61 31.36
CA ALA A 251 15.09 -20.21 32.69
C ALA A 251 14.33 -18.87 32.70
N GLN A 252 14.61 -17.96 31.76
CA GLN A 252 13.93 -16.66 31.67
C GLN A 252 12.48 -16.79 31.15
N LEU A 253 12.07 -17.98 30.70
CA LEU A 253 10.71 -18.24 30.23
C LEU A 253 9.75 -18.66 31.35
N GLU A 254 10.24 -18.96 32.55
CA GLU A 254 9.41 -19.42 33.68
C GLU A 254 8.38 -18.35 34.12
N ASP A 255 8.77 -17.08 34.08
CA ASP A 255 7.89 -15.95 34.39
C ASP A 255 6.95 -15.56 33.23
N GLY A 256 7.10 -16.24 32.09
CA GLY A 256 6.40 -15.90 30.86
C GLY A 256 7.10 -14.84 30.02
N LEU A 257 6.55 -14.59 28.83
CA LEU A 257 7.10 -13.63 27.89
C LEU A 257 6.01 -12.83 27.20
N TYR A 258 6.23 -11.53 27.09
CA TYR A 258 5.34 -10.64 26.35
C TYR A 258 5.87 -10.44 24.94
N ALA A 259 4.96 -10.61 23.97
CA ALA A 259 5.16 -10.11 22.62
C ALA A 259 4.37 -8.81 22.47
N TYR A 260 5.09 -7.70 22.36
CA TYR A 260 4.55 -6.36 22.21
C TYR A 260 4.60 -5.93 20.75
N THR A 261 3.49 -5.35 20.28
CA THR A 261 3.37 -4.77 18.95
C THR A 261 2.63 -3.43 19.04
N ALA A 262 3.15 -2.43 18.35
CA ALA A 262 2.43 -1.20 18.05
C ALA A 262 2.11 -1.21 16.55
N ILE A 263 0.84 -1.03 16.21
CA ILE A 263 0.34 -1.25 14.85
C ILE A 263 -0.38 0.00 14.39
N HIS A 264 0.13 0.63 13.35
CA HIS A 264 -0.59 1.71 12.71
C HIS A 264 -1.82 1.16 11.99
N ALA A 265 -2.95 1.84 12.16
CA ALA A 265 -4.21 1.56 11.49
C ALA A 265 -4.98 2.88 11.30
N PRO A 266 -5.62 3.11 10.13
CA PRO A 266 -6.43 4.30 9.87
C PRO A 266 -7.48 4.54 10.95
N ARG A 267 -7.75 5.80 11.26
CA ARG A 267 -8.79 6.17 12.22
C ARG A 267 -10.11 5.50 11.91
N GLY A 268 -10.75 4.92 12.92
CA GLY A 268 -12.07 4.27 12.81
C GLY A 268 -12.03 2.81 12.34
N LEU A 269 -10.88 2.31 11.86
CA LEU A 269 -10.72 0.90 11.56
C LEU A 269 -10.68 0.07 12.85
N ARG A 270 -11.44 -1.02 12.88
CA ARG A 270 -11.36 -2.06 13.90
C ARG A 270 -10.91 -3.35 13.23
N GLU A 271 -9.87 -3.97 13.76
CA GLU A 271 -9.27 -5.16 13.15
C GLU A 271 -8.97 -6.20 14.22
N ARG A 272 -9.16 -7.47 13.87
CA ARG A 272 -8.66 -8.58 14.67
C ARG A 272 -7.37 -9.09 14.06
N ILE A 273 -6.34 -9.14 14.90
CA ILE A 273 -5.04 -9.67 14.54
C ILE A 273 -4.72 -10.88 15.41
N TYR A 274 -3.65 -11.57 15.06
CA TYR A 274 -3.15 -12.71 15.80
C TYR A 274 -1.65 -12.62 15.96
N HIS A 275 -1.17 -12.91 17.17
CA HIS A 275 0.22 -13.30 17.40
C HIS A 275 0.32 -14.82 17.22
N VAL A 276 0.92 -15.25 16.11
CA VAL A 276 1.15 -16.66 15.79
C VAL A 276 2.56 -17.03 16.21
N TRP A 277 2.68 -17.72 17.34
CA TRP A 277 3.96 -18.17 17.88
C TRP A 277 4.41 -19.45 17.18
N ARG A 278 5.64 -19.44 16.68
CA ARG A 278 6.26 -20.59 16.03
C ARG A 278 7.60 -20.91 16.67
N LEU A 279 7.85 -22.19 16.91
CA LEU A 279 9.13 -22.74 17.34
C LEU A 279 9.67 -23.61 16.22
N ASN A 280 10.87 -23.30 15.73
CA ASN A 280 11.55 -24.04 14.66
C ASN A 280 10.64 -24.28 13.44
N GLY A 281 9.84 -23.26 13.09
CA GLY A 281 8.90 -23.27 11.96
C GLY A 281 7.53 -23.89 12.26
N LYS A 282 7.34 -24.59 13.38
CA LYS A 282 6.04 -25.17 13.77
C LYS A 282 5.25 -24.20 14.63
N THR A 283 3.99 -23.96 14.27
CA THR A 283 3.08 -23.15 15.09
C THR A 283 2.80 -23.85 16.41
N VAL A 284 3.02 -23.15 17.52
CA VAL A 284 2.73 -23.64 18.87
C VAL A 284 1.52 -22.95 19.49
N ASP A 285 1.25 -21.69 19.13
CA ASP A 285 0.10 -20.94 19.62
C ASP A 285 -0.36 -19.89 18.61
N LYS A 286 -1.64 -19.51 18.72
CA LYS A 286 -2.25 -18.40 17.98
C LYS A 286 -3.15 -17.60 18.92
N ILE A 287 -2.70 -16.41 19.32
CA ILE A 287 -3.38 -15.57 20.32
C ILE A 287 -4.09 -14.40 19.61
N PRO A 288 -5.42 -14.25 19.73
CA PRO A 288 -6.17 -13.15 19.13
C PRO A 288 -5.97 -11.84 19.91
N LEU A 289 -5.89 -10.72 19.20
CA LEU A 289 -5.86 -9.37 19.75
C LEU A 289 -6.76 -8.48 18.89
N ASP A 290 -7.59 -7.65 19.53
CA ASP A 290 -8.42 -6.67 18.83
C ASP A 290 -7.72 -5.30 18.87
N ILE A 291 -7.56 -4.67 17.71
CA ILE A 291 -6.91 -3.36 17.57
C ILE A 291 -7.88 -2.31 17.03
N ASN A 292 -7.68 -1.05 17.43
CA ASN A 292 -8.47 0.09 16.98
C ASN A 292 -7.55 1.18 16.40
N GLY A 293 -7.83 1.64 15.19
CA GLY A 293 -7.01 2.66 14.52
C GLY A 293 -7.27 4.09 15.00
N GLY A 294 -6.39 5.01 14.58
CA GLY A 294 -6.52 6.45 14.83
C GLY A 294 -5.48 7.09 15.76
N ARG A 295 -4.40 6.37 16.10
CA ARG A 295 -3.22 6.96 16.77
C ARG A 295 -2.03 6.86 15.83
N GLU A 296 -1.31 7.96 15.62
CA GLU A 296 -0.12 8.01 14.76
C GLU A 296 0.94 6.99 15.19
N ALA A 297 1.21 6.91 16.50
CA ALA A 297 2.12 5.93 17.09
C ALA A 297 1.65 4.46 16.97
N GLY A 298 0.44 4.22 16.47
CA GLY A 298 -0.19 2.92 16.37
C GLY A 298 -0.95 2.48 17.64
N TYR A 299 -1.81 1.48 17.47
CA TYR A 299 -2.46 0.79 18.56
C TYR A 299 -1.49 -0.20 19.20
N ARG A 300 -1.29 -0.05 20.51
CA ARG A 300 -0.37 -0.88 21.31
C ARG A 300 -1.13 -2.11 21.79
N ALA A 301 -0.67 -3.28 21.37
CA ALA A 301 -1.21 -4.57 21.76
C ALA A 301 -0.08 -5.49 22.23
N TRP A 302 -0.38 -6.38 23.15
CA TRP A 302 0.57 -7.39 23.58
C TRP A 302 -0.13 -8.69 23.98
N SER A 303 0.57 -9.80 23.77
CA SER A 303 0.16 -11.11 24.27
C SER A 303 1.15 -11.59 25.32
N HIS A 304 0.67 -12.09 26.45
CA HIS A 304 1.50 -12.73 27.47
C HIS A 304 1.44 -14.25 27.32
N LYS A 305 2.58 -14.88 27.04
CA LYS A 305 2.70 -16.33 26.92
C LYS A 305 3.35 -16.89 28.18
N LEU A 306 2.60 -17.69 28.92
CA LEU A 306 3.05 -18.36 30.16
C LEU A 306 3.47 -19.81 29.91
N ASN A 307 2.73 -20.54 29.09
CA ASN A 307 2.94 -21.97 28.90
C ASN A 307 3.85 -22.25 27.72
N PHE A 308 5.14 -22.50 27.95
CA PHE A 308 6.08 -22.91 26.92
C PHE A 308 6.15 -24.44 26.76
N PRO A 309 6.46 -24.96 25.56
CA PRO A 309 6.72 -26.40 25.39
C PRO A 309 7.87 -26.87 26.29
N PRO A 310 7.92 -28.17 26.69
CA PRO A 310 8.96 -28.70 27.58
C PRO A 310 10.40 -28.51 27.08
N TYR A 311 10.60 -28.42 25.76
CA TYR A 311 11.87 -28.14 25.12
C TYR A 311 11.75 -26.83 24.33
N PRO A 312 11.86 -25.66 24.98
CA PRO A 312 11.63 -24.37 24.34
C PRO A 312 12.85 -23.88 23.54
N GLN A 313 13.95 -24.62 23.51
CA GLN A 313 15.18 -24.20 22.84
C GLN A 313 15.02 -24.11 21.32
N GLY A 314 15.65 -23.10 20.73
CA GLY A 314 15.74 -22.91 19.29
C GLY A 314 15.23 -21.55 18.82
N ASN A 315 14.85 -21.53 17.54
CA ASN A 315 14.46 -20.30 16.84
C ASN A 315 12.96 -20.06 16.99
N TRP A 316 12.63 -18.99 17.68
CA TRP A 316 11.27 -18.51 17.81
C TRP A 316 10.96 -17.43 16.80
N ARG A 317 9.74 -17.48 16.29
CA ARG A 317 9.19 -16.51 15.36
C ARG A 317 7.76 -16.22 15.75
N ILE A 318 7.40 -14.94 15.83
CA ILE A 318 6.02 -14.51 16.03
C ILE A 318 5.58 -13.78 14.78
N ASP A 319 4.61 -14.37 14.08
CA ASP A 319 3.98 -13.70 12.95
C ASP A 319 2.76 -12.93 13.45
N VAL A 320 2.75 -11.63 13.18
CA VAL A 320 1.59 -10.77 13.39
C VAL A 320 0.76 -10.83 12.12
N VAL A 321 -0.42 -11.44 12.19
CA VAL A 321 -1.27 -11.66 11.01
C VAL A 321 -2.68 -11.13 11.24
N THR A 322 -3.35 -10.69 10.16
CA THR A 322 -4.78 -10.36 10.18
C THR A 322 -5.65 -11.61 10.28
N GLU A 323 -6.95 -11.43 10.51
CA GLU A 323 -7.98 -12.47 10.34
C GLU A 323 -7.88 -13.21 9.00
N ALA A 324 -7.44 -12.50 7.95
CA ALA A 324 -7.24 -13.02 6.61
C ALA A 324 -5.96 -13.85 6.41
N ASN A 325 -5.16 -14.08 7.46
CA ASN A 325 -3.81 -14.65 7.40
C ASN A 325 -2.82 -13.83 6.56
N GLN A 326 -3.05 -12.52 6.41
CA GLN A 326 -2.08 -11.62 5.79
C GLN A 326 -1.06 -11.21 6.85
N VAL A 327 0.23 -11.34 6.55
CA VAL A 327 1.30 -10.93 7.46
C VAL A 327 1.38 -9.41 7.50
N ILE A 328 1.35 -8.84 8.72
CA ILE A 328 1.60 -7.42 9.01
C ILE A 328 3.09 -7.24 9.34
N GLY A 329 3.67 -8.19 10.08
CA GLY A 329 5.10 -8.23 10.34
C GLY A 329 5.53 -9.42 11.17
N VAL A 330 6.83 -9.52 11.44
CA VAL A 330 7.46 -10.72 12.00
C VAL A 330 8.48 -10.35 13.07
N LEU A 331 8.35 -10.94 14.25
CA LEU A 331 9.32 -10.88 15.32
C LEU A 331 10.13 -12.18 15.35
N ARG A 332 11.42 -12.10 15.66
CA ARG A 332 12.30 -13.26 15.79
C ARG A 332 13.14 -13.13 17.06
N PHE A 333 13.27 -14.23 17.77
CA PHE A 333 14.17 -14.34 18.92
C PHE A 333 14.66 -15.79 19.05
N SER A 334 15.75 -16.01 19.77
CA SER A 334 16.30 -17.34 20.03
C SER A 334 16.28 -17.66 21.51
N VAL A 335 16.02 -18.93 21.84
CA VAL A 335 16.13 -19.44 23.21
C VAL A 335 17.26 -20.46 23.25
N SER A 336 18.23 -20.25 24.14
CA SER A 336 19.38 -21.12 24.32
C SER A 336 19.75 -21.27 25.79
N ASP A 337 20.34 -22.39 26.17
CA ASP A 337 20.79 -22.61 27.55
C ASP A 337 22.14 -21.94 27.88
N ASN A 338 22.71 -21.16 26.95
CA ASN A 338 23.97 -20.42 27.16
C ASN A 338 23.68 -18.96 27.60
N PRO A 339 23.99 -18.59 28.85
CA PRO A 339 23.76 -17.23 29.35
C PRO A 339 24.59 -16.16 28.63
N GLN A 340 25.84 -16.46 28.26
CA GLN A 340 26.76 -15.49 27.64
C GLN A 340 26.30 -15.05 26.24
N ALA A 341 25.75 -15.98 25.45
CA ALA A 341 25.18 -15.67 24.14
C ALA A 341 23.89 -14.82 24.23
N SER A 342 23.21 -14.89 25.38
CA SER A 342 21.97 -14.14 25.62
C SER A 342 22.25 -12.68 25.99
N GLU A 343 23.33 -12.43 26.75
CA GLU A 343 23.75 -11.08 27.15
C GLU A 343 24.37 -10.29 25.99
N GLU A 344 25.26 -10.89 25.20
CA GLU A 344 25.87 -10.25 24.01
C GLU A 344 24.83 -9.87 22.93
N ALA A 345 23.77 -10.66 22.80
CA ALA A 345 22.68 -10.38 21.85
C ALA A 345 21.69 -9.32 22.35
N GLN A 346 21.64 -9.07 23.67
CA GLN A 346 20.83 -8.00 24.28
C GLN A 346 21.51 -6.63 24.15
N GLU A 347 22.84 -6.58 24.12
CA GLU A 347 23.61 -5.34 23.94
C GLU A 347 23.55 -4.79 22.50
N LYS A 348 23.29 -5.64 21.50
CA LYS A 348 22.91 -5.23 20.13
C LYS A 348 21.45 -4.77 20.07
N THR A 349 21.18 -3.63 20.70
CA THR A 349 19.91 -2.89 20.63
C THR A 349 19.45 -2.71 19.18
N LEU A 350 18.14 -2.90 18.96
CA LEU A 350 17.50 -2.49 17.70
C LEU A 350 17.62 -0.96 17.59
N PRO A 351 17.75 -0.39 16.37
CA PRO A 351 17.56 1.04 16.20
C PRO A 351 16.24 1.46 16.87
N GLU A 352 16.30 2.58 17.59
CA GLU A 352 15.20 3.09 18.42
C GLU A 352 13.92 3.31 17.60
N LYS A 353 14.08 3.58 16.30
CA LYS A 353 13.04 3.88 15.32
C LYS A 353 12.98 2.80 14.23
N VAL A 354 11.92 2.01 14.21
CA VAL A 354 11.50 1.27 13.01
C VAL A 354 10.92 2.31 12.06
N ILE A 355 11.23 2.31 10.76
CA ILE A 355 10.67 3.32 9.83
C ILE A 355 9.14 3.18 9.82
N THR A 356 8.42 4.26 10.17
CA THR A 356 7.01 4.18 10.60
C THR A 356 5.99 4.79 9.64
N SER A 357 6.38 5.34 8.47
CA SER A 357 5.41 5.80 7.47
C SER A 357 6.00 5.93 6.05
N PRO A 358 5.18 5.98 4.98
CA PRO A 358 5.64 6.30 3.63
C PRO A 358 6.38 7.64 3.53
N ALA A 359 5.97 8.62 4.34
CA ALA A 359 6.66 9.90 4.44
C ALA A 359 8.05 9.73 5.07
N GLU A 360 8.17 8.97 6.17
CA GLU A 360 9.48 8.76 6.82
C GLU A 360 10.47 7.96 5.96
N LEU A 361 9.99 7.07 5.09
CA LEU A 361 10.87 6.28 4.22
C LEU A 361 11.34 7.06 2.99
N ILE A 362 10.48 7.94 2.45
CA ILE A 362 10.69 8.58 1.14
C ILE A 362 10.80 10.09 1.25
N ARG A 363 9.85 10.75 1.91
CA ARG A 363 9.78 12.22 2.00
C ARG A 363 10.87 12.78 2.89
N ASP A 364 10.98 12.31 4.13
CA ASP A 364 11.85 12.93 5.13
C ASP A 364 13.33 12.89 4.71
N PRO A 365 13.89 11.76 4.22
CA PRO A 365 15.27 11.74 3.75
C PRO A 365 15.53 12.69 2.58
N ILE A 366 14.55 12.85 1.67
CA ILE A 366 14.64 13.75 0.52
C ILE A 366 14.54 15.21 0.97
N VAL A 367 13.63 15.53 1.89
CA VAL A 367 13.50 16.88 2.46
C VAL A 367 14.76 17.25 3.22
N ASP A 368 15.31 16.34 4.01
CA ASP A 368 16.55 16.57 4.75
C ASP A 368 17.72 16.84 3.79
N THR A 369 17.90 16.03 2.74
CA THR A 369 18.94 16.29 1.72
C THR A 369 18.71 17.60 0.96
N LEU A 370 17.47 17.89 0.54
CA LEU A 370 17.16 19.16 -0.15
C LEU A 370 17.37 20.38 0.76
N THR A 371 17.12 20.24 2.05
CA THR A 371 17.33 21.32 3.03
C THR A 371 18.81 21.52 3.31
N GLU A 372 19.59 20.44 3.44
CA GLU A 372 21.04 20.50 3.58
C GLU A 372 21.72 21.09 2.34
N GLU A 373 21.38 20.63 1.13
CA GLU A 373 21.90 21.18 -0.12
C GLU A 373 21.47 22.63 -0.33
N GLY A 374 20.22 22.96 0.00
CA GLY A 374 19.69 24.32 -0.08
C GLY A 374 20.40 25.29 0.88
N GLN A 375 20.69 24.85 2.10
CA GLN A 375 21.48 25.63 3.07
C GLN A 375 22.93 25.80 2.60
N ALA A 376 23.56 24.74 2.07
CA ALA A 376 24.92 24.82 1.54
C ALA A 376 25.04 25.80 0.36
N LEU A 377 24.04 25.85 -0.52
CA LEU A 377 23.97 26.83 -1.61
C LEU A 377 23.78 28.26 -1.10
N LEU A 378 22.89 28.47 -0.13
CA LEU A 378 22.69 29.77 0.50
C LEU A 378 23.97 30.27 1.19
N ASP A 379 24.67 29.40 1.90
CA ASP A 379 25.93 29.73 2.58
C ASP A 379 27.04 30.09 1.58
N ASN A 380 27.09 29.43 0.42
CA ASN A 380 28.04 29.75 -0.64
C ASN A 380 27.72 31.11 -1.30
N VAL A 381 26.44 31.41 -1.56
CA VAL A 381 26.02 32.69 -2.13
C VAL A 381 26.20 33.84 -1.14
N LEU A 382 25.97 33.62 0.16
CA LEU A 382 26.16 34.63 1.21
C LEU A 382 27.63 34.86 1.57
N LYS A 383 28.51 33.89 1.31
CA LYS A 383 29.97 34.05 1.40
C LYS A 383 30.57 34.82 0.22
N GLU A 384 29.93 34.79 -0.94
CA GLU A 384 30.28 35.64 -2.10
C GLU A 384 29.70 37.06 -1.96
N LYS A 385 30.00 37.75 -0.86
CA LYS A 385 29.87 39.21 -0.81
C LYS A 385 31.17 39.81 -1.37
N PRO A 386 31.14 40.67 -2.40
CA PRO A 386 32.37 41.15 -3.03
C PRO A 386 33.18 41.97 -2.02
N ALA A 387 34.41 41.52 -1.76
CA ALA A 387 35.42 42.33 -1.11
C ALA A 387 35.83 43.43 -2.09
N GLY A 388 35.26 44.62 -1.95
CA GLY A 388 35.66 45.77 -2.76
C GLY A 388 34.67 46.91 -2.74
N GLU A 389 34.70 47.71 -1.68
CA GLU A 389 34.64 49.18 -1.78
C GLU A 389 35.07 49.77 -0.42
N THR A 390 36.38 49.85 -0.23
CA THR A 390 36.98 50.94 0.56
C THR A 390 37.45 51.98 -0.44
N ASP A 391 36.76 53.12 -0.47
CA ASP A 391 37.35 54.46 -0.42
C ASP A 391 36.30 55.47 0.06
#